data_AF-A0A2K2RTY0-F1
#
_entry.id   AF-A0A2K2RTY0-F1
#
_cell.length_a   1.000
_cell.length_b   1.000
_cell.length_c   1.000
_cell.angle_alpha   90.00
_cell.angle_beta   90.00
_cell.angle_gamma   90.00
#
_symmetry.space_group_name_H-M   'P 1'
#
loop_
_entity.id
_entity.type
_entity.pdbx_description
1 polymer ?
#
loop_
_entity_poly.entity_id
_entity_poly.type
_entity_poly.pdbx_seq_one_letter_code
_entity_poly.pdbx_strand_id
1 'polypeptide(L)'
;MWRRLGRKDEQTLTDALDNPDGHALYRRQYAHAEAEDERRRVAEREAQRPVCKWCERKFTDQRWEETTTRTAWKAGDLSLCSDCHADDVARKEAAAEAARLQAATPPEPEPEHDQEPGKLRGLFRRRG
;
A
#
# COMPACT_ATOMS: atom_id res chain seq x y z
N MET A 1 -34.26 -50.03 -29.58
CA MET A 1 -32.78 -50.10 -29.65
C MET A 1 -32.34 -49.14 -30.75
N TRP A 2 -31.28 -48.36 -30.52
CA TRP A 2 -30.95 -47.15 -31.32
C TRP A 2 -29.51 -47.21 -31.85
N ARG A 3 -29.26 -46.62 -33.03
CA ARG A 3 -27.95 -46.62 -33.69
C ARG A 3 -27.52 -45.21 -34.09
N ARG A 4 -26.38 -44.73 -33.56
CA ARG A 4 -25.76 -43.45 -33.96
C ARG A 4 -24.84 -43.63 -35.16
N LEU A 5 -24.83 -42.63 -36.05
CA LEU A 5 -23.87 -42.54 -37.14
C LEU A 5 -22.44 -42.44 -36.56
N GLY A 6 -21.57 -43.39 -36.91
CA GLY A 6 -20.15 -43.42 -36.47
C GLY A 6 -19.80 -44.40 -35.35
N ARG A 7 -20.75 -45.16 -34.78
CA ARG A 7 -20.47 -46.26 -33.83
C ARG A 7 -20.93 -47.59 -34.43
N LYS A 8 -20.19 -48.67 -34.18
CA LYS A 8 -20.45 -50.00 -34.78
C LYS A 8 -21.60 -50.75 -34.11
N ASP A 9 -21.77 -50.57 -32.80
CA ASP A 9 -22.68 -51.36 -31.97
C ASP A 9 -24.02 -50.66 -31.68
N GLU A 10 -25.03 -51.48 -31.45
CA GLU A 10 -26.38 -51.10 -31.02
C GLU A 10 -26.36 -50.56 -29.59
N GLN A 11 -27.02 -49.42 -29.34
CA GLN A 11 -26.96 -48.73 -28.05
C GLN A 11 -28.35 -48.58 -27.42
N THR A 12 -28.38 -48.46 -26.09
CA THR A 12 -29.58 -48.05 -25.37
C THR A 12 -29.96 -46.62 -25.75
N LEU A 13 -31.23 -46.23 -25.57
CA LEU A 13 -31.65 -44.85 -25.85
C LEU A 13 -30.83 -43.85 -25.04
N THR A 14 -30.54 -44.16 -23.77
CA THR A 14 -29.76 -43.31 -22.88
C THR A 14 -28.33 -43.13 -23.40
N ASP A 15 -27.64 -44.21 -23.76
CA ASP A 15 -26.27 -44.14 -24.31
C ASP A 15 -26.23 -43.43 -25.66
N ALA A 16 -27.28 -43.60 -26.47
CA ALA A 16 -27.42 -42.91 -27.75
C ALA A 16 -27.79 -41.43 -27.59
N LEU A 17 -28.32 -40.99 -26.44
CA LEU A 17 -28.54 -39.57 -26.16
C LEU A 17 -27.30 -38.93 -25.51
N ASP A 18 -26.54 -39.70 -24.72
CA ASP A 18 -25.33 -39.21 -24.08
C ASP A 18 -24.21 -38.90 -25.11
N ASN A 19 -23.46 -37.84 -24.83
CA ASN A 19 -22.30 -37.42 -25.63
C ASN A 19 -21.11 -37.18 -24.71
N PRO A 20 -20.51 -38.25 -24.15
CA PRO A 20 -19.41 -38.13 -23.20
C PRO A 20 -18.18 -37.47 -23.84
N ASP A 21 -17.99 -37.66 -25.15
CA ASP A 21 -16.92 -37.03 -25.93
C ASP A 21 -17.11 -35.50 -25.99
N GLY A 22 -18.34 -35.03 -26.19
CA GLY A 22 -18.70 -33.62 -26.14
C GLY A 22 -18.53 -33.01 -24.75
N HIS A 23 -18.95 -33.71 -23.69
CA HIS A 23 -18.74 -33.25 -22.32
C HIS A 23 -17.25 -33.18 -21.95
N ALA A 24 -16.44 -34.15 -22.39
CA ALA A 24 -14.99 -34.12 -22.21
C ALA A 24 -14.34 -32.96 -22.97
N LEU A 25 -14.75 -32.70 -24.21
CA LEU A 25 -14.29 -31.56 -25.01
C LEU A 25 -14.64 -30.23 -24.34
N TYR A 26 -15.90 -30.06 -23.90
CA TYR A 26 -16.35 -28.86 -23.21
C TYR A 26 -15.52 -28.58 -21.95
N ARG A 27 -15.28 -29.60 -21.12
CA ARG A 27 -14.44 -29.45 -19.90
C ARG A 27 -13.02 -28.98 -20.22
N ARG A 28 -12.41 -29.49 -21.30
CA ARG A 28 -11.07 -29.06 -21.74
C ARG A 28 -11.06 -27.61 -22.22
N GLN A 29 -12.06 -27.22 -23.02
CA GLN A 29 -12.20 -25.85 -23.49
C GLN A 29 -12.41 -24.88 -22.34
N TYR A 30 -13.27 -25.25 -21.38
CA TYR A 30 -13.51 -24.48 -20.17
C TYR A 30 -12.22 -24.30 -19.35
N ALA A 31 -11.48 -25.39 -19.09
CA ALA A 31 -10.22 -25.32 -18.35
C ALA A 31 -9.17 -24.44 -19.04
N HIS A 32 -9.11 -24.47 -20.38
CA HIS A 32 -8.22 -23.60 -21.14
C HIS A 32 -8.65 -22.13 -21.03
N ALA A 33 -9.95 -21.84 -21.12
CA ALA A 33 -10.47 -20.48 -20.98
C ALA A 33 -10.20 -19.91 -19.58
N GLU A 34 -10.40 -20.71 -18.52
CA GLU A 34 -10.06 -20.34 -17.15
C GLU A 34 -8.56 -20.06 -16.98
N ALA A 35 -7.70 -20.92 -17.51
CA ALA A 35 -6.25 -20.70 -17.44
C ALA A 35 -5.80 -19.42 -18.15
N GLU A 36 -6.40 -19.09 -19.29
CA GLU A 36 -6.12 -17.84 -20.01
C GLU A 36 -6.67 -16.60 -19.28
N ASP A 37 -7.84 -16.69 -18.66
CA ASP A 37 -8.38 -15.62 -17.82
C ASP A 37 -7.51 -15.39 -16.58
N GLU A 38 -7.07 -16.46 -15.91
CA GLU A 38 -6.13 -16.36 -14.78
C GLU A 38 -4.82 -15.68 -15.18
N ARG A 39 -4.23 -16.09 -16.31
CA ARG A 39 -3.02 -15.45 -16.87
C ARG A 39 -3.24 -13.97 -17.14
N ARG A 40 -4.37 -13.60 -17.74
CA ARG A 40 -4.72 -12.20 -17.99
C ARG A 40 -4.82 -11.41 -16.70
N ARG A 41 -5.54 -11.92 -15.70
CA ARG A 41 -5.69 -11.25 -14.39
C ARG A 41 -4.36 -11.07 -13.68
N VAL A 42 -3.47 -12.06 -13.74
CA VAL A 42 -2.12 -11.95 -13.19
C VAL A 42 -1.31 -10.88 -13.92
N ALA A 43 -1.36 -10.86 -15.26
CA ALA A 43 -0.67 -9.84 -16.05
C ALA A 43 -1.22 -8.43 -15.81
N GLU A 44 -2.54 -8.27 -15.74
CA GLU A 44 -3.21 -7.01 -15.43
C GLU A 44 -2.87 -6.52 -14.03
N ARG A 45 -2.86 -7.44 -13.04
CA ARG A 45 -2.35 -7.15 -11.71
C ARG A 45 -0.93 -6.61 -11.85
N GLU A 46 0.02 -7.38 -12.37
CA GLU A 46 1.43 -6.98 -12.49
C GLU A 46 1.66 -5.66 -13.24
N ALA A 47 0.81 -5.32 -14.21
CA ALA A 47 0.82 -4.03 -14.89
C ALA A 47 0.45 -2.85 -13.96
N GLN A 48 -0.40 -3.09 -12.96
CA GLN A 48 -0.79 -2.12 -11.93
C GLN A 48 0.18 -2.06 -10.75
N ARG A 49 1.27 -2.85 -10.74
CA ARG A 49 2.23 -2.87 -9.63
C ARG A 49 2.88 -1.49 -9.43
N PRO A 50 2.73 -0.85 -8.25
CA PRO A 50 3.31 0.46 -7.98
C PRO A 50 4.84 0.45 -7.99
N VAL A 51 5.41 1.62 -8.27
CA VAL A 51 6.85 1.87 -8.25
C VAL A 51 7.19 2.83 -7.11
N CYS A 52 8.27 2.54 -6.39
CA CYS A 52 8.77 3.40 -5.33
C CYS A 52 9.26 4.73 -5.89
N LYS A 53 8.81 5.84 -5.31
CA LYS A 53 9.22 7.19 -5.73
C LYS A 53 10.71 7.49 -5.48
N TRP A 54 11.36 6.80 -4.54
CA TRP A 54 12.75 7.05 -4.18
C TRP A 54 13.75 6.14 -4.88
N CYS A 55 13.54 4.83 -4.81
CA CYS A 55 14.47 3.86 -5.40
C CYS A 55 14.05 3.36 -6.78
N GLU A 56 12.88 3.79 -7.28
CA GLU A 56 12.32 3.44 -8.61
C GLU A 56 12.12 1.94 -8.84
N ARG A 57 12.24 1.12 -7.79
CA ARG A 57 11.95 -0.31 -7.86
C ARG A 57 10.46 -0.54 -7.69
N LYS A 58 9.93 -1.51 -8.44
CA LYS A 58 8.56 -2.02 -8.23
C LYS A 58 8.41 -2.54 -6.81
N PHE A 59 7.23 -2.38 -6.24
CA PHE A 59 6.92 -2.89 -4.91
C PHE A 59 7.03 -4.41 -4.86
N THR A 60 7.40 -4.96 -3.71
CA THR A 60 7.25 -6.40 -3.45
C THR A 60 5.77 -6.77 -3.35
N ASP A 61 5.43 -8.05 -3.53
CA ASP A 61 4.04 -8.50 -3.37
C ASP A 61 3.48 -8.15 -1.99
N GLN A 62 4.27 -8.37 -0.95
CA GLN A 62 3.89 -8.02 0.42
C GLN A 62 3.59 -6.52 0.56
N ARG A 63 4.50 -5.63 0.16
CA ARG A 63 4.30 -4.18 0.28
C ARG A 63 3.11 -3.72 -0.54
N TRP A 64 2.93 -4.29 -1.73
CA TRP A 64 1.81 -3.97 -2.59
C TRP A 64 0.47 -4.42 -2.00
N GLU A 65 0.41 -5.61 -1.41
CA GLU A 65 -0.77 -6.09 -0.68
C GLU A 65 -1.08 -5.18 0.52
N GLU A 66 -0.08 -4.87 1.36
CA GLU A 66 -0.22 -3.94 2.48
C GLU A 66 -0.81 -2.59 2.04
N THR A 67 -0.35 -2.04 0.91
CA THR A 67 -0.77 -0.73 0.39
C THR A 67 -2.07 -0.75 -0.42
N THR A 68 -2.56 -1.93 -0.84
CA THR A 68 -3.81 -2.08 -1.61
C THR A 68 -4.98 -2.59 -0.75
N THR A 69 -4.71 -3.18 0.42
CA THR A 69 -5.76 -3.65 1.32
C THR A 69 -6.61 -2.52 1.91
N ARG A 70 -7.79 -2.86 2.43
CA ARG A 70 -8.66 -1.91 3.17
C ARG A 70 -7.97 -1.28 4.40
N THR A 71 -6.84 -1.84 4.83
CA THR A 71 -6.00 -1.36 5.93
C THR A 71 -4.77 -0.58 5.47
N ALA A 72 -4.71 -0.13 4.22
CA ALA A 72 -3.57 0.61 3.65
C ALA A 72 -3.16 1.84 4.49
N TRP A 73 -4.09 2.48 5.18
CA TRP A 73 -3.81 3.60 6.10
C TRP A 73 -2.83 3.23 7.24
N LYS A 74 -2.68 1.94 7.57
CA LYS A 74 -1.68 1.45 8.55
C LYS A 74 -0.27 1.31 7.95
N ALA A 75 -0.15 1.23 6.62
CA ALA A 75 1.11 0.99 5.93
C ALA A 75 2.01 2.24 5.84
N GLY A 76 1.52 3.39 6.31
CA GLY A 76 2.22 4.67 6.24
C GLY A 76 2.20 5.24 4.83
N ASP A 77 3.36 5.67 4.32
CA ASP A 77 3.47 6.24 2.97
C ASP A 77 3.28 5.17 1.87
N LEU A 78 2.17 5.29 1.13
CA LEU A 78 1.80 4.37 0.05
C LEU A 78 2.68 4.49 -1.20
N SER A 79 3.52 5.53 -1.29
CA SER A 79 4.39 5.79 -2.44
C SER A 79 5.81 5.23 -2.29
N LEU A 80 6.14 4.70 -1.12
CA LEU A 80 7.47 4.17 -0.80
C LEU A 80 7.45 2.65 -0.60
N CYS A 81 8.53 1.99 -1.04
CA CYS A 81 8.77 0.61 -0.66
C CYS A 81 9.03 0.50 0.85
N SER A 82 8.99 -0.73 1.40
CA SER A 82 9.20 -1.00 2.82
C SER A 82 10.46 -0.33 3.37
N ASP A 83 11.56 -0.45 2.65
CA ASP A 83 12.88 -0.03 3.11
C ASP A 83 12.98 1.51 3.09
N CYS A 84 12.60 2.14 1.97
CA CYS A 84 12.55 3.59 1.87
C CYS A 84 11.56 4.22 2.86
N HIS A 85 10.46 3.53 3.17
CA HIS A 85 9.53 3.99 4.20
C HIS A 85 10.17 3.95 5.60
N ALA A 86 10.88 2.88 5.94
CA ALA A 86 11.59 2.78 7.21
C ALA A 86 12.67 3.88 7.33
N ASP A 87 13.42 4.15 6.26
CA ASP A 87 14.41 5.22 6.22
C ASP A 87 13.77 6.61 6.39
N ASP A 88 12.62 6.86 5.76
CA ASP A 88 11.89 8.12 5.92
C ASP A 88 11.41 8.34 7.35
N VAL A 89 10.88 7.28 7.98
CA VAL A 89 10.48 7.30 9.40
C VAL A 89 11.68 7.61 10.28
N ALA A 90 12.80 6.89 10.11
CA ALA A 90 14.01 7.12 10.90
C ALA A 90 14.55 8.55 10.74
N ARG A 91 14.52 9.10 9.52
CA ARG A 91 14.92 10.49 9.25
C ARG A 91 14.01 11.50 9.98
N LYS A 92 12.70 11.28 9.97
CA LYS A 92 11.74 12.16 10.65
C LYS A 92 11.91 12.10 12.17
N GLU A 93 12.13 10.91 12.72
CA GLU A 93 12.39 10.72 14.15
C GLU A 93 13.69 11.41 14.58
N ALA A 94 14.77 11.26 13.82
CA ALA A 94 16.03 11.96 14.08
C ALA A 94 15.87 13.48 14.03
N ALA A 95 15.13 14.01 13.04
CA ALA A 95 14.84 15.44 12.93
C ALA A 95 13.99 15.95 14.10
N ALA A 96 13.00 15.18 14.54
CA ALA A 96 12.17 15.51 15.69
C ALA A 96 13.00 15.56 16.99
N GLU A 97 13.92 14.61 17.18
CA GLU A 97 14.80 14.59 18.34
C GLU A 97 15.81 15.76 18.31
N ALA A 98 16.40 16.06 17.15
CA ALA A 98 17.25 17.23 17.00
C ALA A 98 16.50 18.54 17.32
N ALA A 99 15.24 18.66 16.88
CA ALA A 99 14.40 19.81 17.20
C ALA A 99 14.10 19.93 18.70
N ARG A 100 13.89 18.81 19.40
CA ARG A 100 13.71 18.79 20.86
C ARG A 100 14.96 19.26 21.60
N LEU A 101 16.14 18.81 21.18
CA LEU A 101 17.42 19.22 21.78
C LEU A 101 17.69 20.72 21.56
N GLN A 102 17.39 21.24 20.37
CA GLN A 102 17.49 22.68 20.11
C GLN A 102 16.51 23.49 20.97
N ALA A 103 15.25 23.05 21.09
CA ALA A 103 14.27 23.71 21.95
C ALA A 103 14.63 23.64 23.44
N ALA A 104 15.38 22.62 23.86
CA ALA A 104 15.89 22.48 25.23
C ALA A 104 17.16 23.30 25.50
N THR A 105 17.79 23.87 24.47
CA THR A 105 18.96 24.75 24.64
C THR A 105 18.46 26.14 25.08
N PRO A 106 18.79 26.62 26.30
CA PRO A 106 18.41 27.96 26.73
C PRO A 106 18.99 29.01 25.76
N PRO A 107 18.27 30.11 25.49
CA PRO A 107 18.86 31.22 24.75
C PRO A 107 20.13 31.70 25.47
N GLU A 108 21.19 32.02 24.72
CA GLU A 108 22.36 32.65 25.30
C GLU A 108 21.94 33.90 26.09
N PRO A 109 22.48 34.12 27.29
CA PRO A 109 22.18 35.32 28.05
C PRO A 109 22.55 36.53 27.21
N GLU A 110 21.57 37.42 26.97
CA GLU A 110 21.82 38.72 26.35
C GLU A 110 22.94 39.41 27.15
N PRO A 111 23.96 40.02 26.49
CA PRO A 111 24.97 40.76 27.21
C PRO A 111 24.26 41.84 28.02
N GLU A 112 24.37 41.75 29.35
CA GLU A 112 23.86 42.72 30.32
C GLU A 112 24.27 44.12 29.86
N HIS A 113 23.32 44.87 29.30
CA HIS A 113 23.48 46.30 29.16
C HIS A 113 23.40 46.88 30.58
N ASP A 114 24.58 47.07 31.18
CA ASP A 114 24.80 47.91 32.35
C ASP A 114 24.02 49.22 32.19
N GLN A 115 22.88 49.33 32.87
CA GLN A 115 22.19 50.60 33.08
C GLN A 115 22.07 50.83 34.59
N GLU A 116 22.90 51.79 35.03
CA GLU A 116 23.10 52.25 36.40
C GLU A 116 21.81 52.64 37.17
N PRO A 117 21.83 52.59 38.52
CA PRO A 117 20.70 52.91 39.36
C PRO A 117 20.58 54.44 39.55
N GLY A 118 19.56 55.05 38.93
CA GLY A 118 19.42 56.50 38.91
C GLY A 118 18.01 57.04 39.18
N LYS A 119 17.69 57.22 40.47
CA LYS A 119 16.81 58.27 41.04
C LYS A 119 15.29 58.04 41.06
N LEU A 120 14.83 57.81 42.31
CA LEU A 120 13.57 58.26 42.92
C LEU A 120 13.05 59.61 42.38
N ARG A 121 11.72 59.71 42.14
CA ARG A 121 10.80 60.75 42.68
C ARG A 121 9.40 60.66 42.06
N GLY A 122 8.35 60.71 42.88
CA GLY A 122 7.02 61.13 42.42
C GLY A 122 5.80 60.55 43.16
N LEU A 123 5.59 60.95 44.42
CA LEU A 123 4.34 60.74 45.16
C LEU A 123 3.20 61.60 44.56
N PHE A 124 2.10 61.04 44.03
CA PHE A 124 0.80 61.74 44.00
C PHE A 124 -0.44 60.81 44.09
N ARG A 125 -1.02 60.85 45.30
CA ARG A 125 -2.43 60.85 45.76
C ARG A 125 -3.54 60.10 44.98
N ARG A 126 -4.22 59.24 45.76
CA ARG A 126 -5.64 58.84 45.63
C ARG A 126 -6.58 60.06 45.69
N ARG A 127 -7.66 59.98 44.91
CA ARG A 127 -9.02 60.47 45.22
C ARG A 127 -9.94 59.60 44.35
N GLY A 128 -10.95 58.91 44.89
CA GLY A 128 -12.01 59.43 45.74
C GLY A 128 -13.22 59.61 44.85
#